data_AF-A0A8T4UX47-F1
#
_entry.id   AF-A0A8T4UX47-F1
#
_cell.length_a   1.000
_cell.length_b   1.000
_cell.length_c   1.000
_cell.angle_alpha   90.00
_cell.angle_beta   90.00
_cell.angle_gamma   90.00
#
_symmetry.space_group_name_H-M   'P 1'
#
loop_
_entity.id
_entity.type
_entity.pdbx_description
1 polymer ?
#
loop_
_entity_poly.entity_id
_entity_poly.type
_entity_poly.pdbx_seq_one_letter_code
_entity_poly.pdbx_strand_id
1 'polypeptide(L)'
;MIELMKCTYLMDVKKIEKELDNLWNGYQSILINPSWEELNRARAILYLTGQIYCEKIAPEAIERRLSHLKQPLTLTEFFLLIDSNSEKLVELRKDSVFKQLEAFYIIIKKYKNKNAGGKYYLDEEKFIEIYNKHTPTGLEKTSYKGIIELKKDEV
;
A
#
# COMPACT_ATOMS: atom_id res chain seq x y z
N MET A 1 -3.38 -9.93 -7.26
CA MET A 1 -4.21 -9.77 -6.04
C MET A 1 -4.54 -11.07 -5.34
N ILE A 2 -5.08 -12.10 -6.03
CA ILE A 2 -5.40 -13.38 -5.37
C ILE A 2 -4.17 -14.00 -4.69
N GLU A 3 -3.02 -14.06 -5.37
CA GLU A 3 -1.81 -14.63 -4.77
C GLU A 3 -1.33 -13.81 -3.57
N LEU A 4 -1.35 -12.47 -3.65
CA LEU A 4 -1.05 -11.60 -2.51
C LEU A 4 -1.94 -11.93 -1.30
N MET A 5 -3.27 -12.05 -1.49
CA MET A 5 -4.19 -12.40 -0.40
C MET A 5 -3.88 -13.77 0.21
N LYS A 6 -3.59 -14.76 -0.65
CA LYS A 6 -3.22 -16.11 -0.22
C LYS A 6 -1.92 -16.09 0.58
N CYS A 7 -0.90 -15.36 0.13
CA CYS A 7 0.34 -15.19 0.86
C CYS A 7 0.12 -14.48 2.20
N THR A 8 -0.75 -13.46 2.27
CA THR A 8 -1.15 -12.81 3.52
C THR A 8 -1.84 -13.78 4.48
N TYR A 9 -2.75 -14.62 3.97
CA TYR A 9 -3.42 -15.63 4.77
C TYR A 9 -2.44 -16.66 5.35
N LEU A 10 -1.47 -17.10 4.54
CA LEU A 10 -0.42 -18.03 4.97
C LEU A 10 0.71 -17.34 5.76
N MET A 11 0.69 -16.01 5.87
CA MET A 11 1.75 -15.18 6.44
C MET A 11 3.14 -15.48 5.82
N ASP A 12 3.19 -15.74 4.51
CA ASP A 12 4.44 -15.94 3.77
C ASP A 12 5.07 -14.57 3.43
N VAL A 13 5.75 -14.00 4.41
CA VAL A 13 6.31 -12.64 4.38
C VAL A 13 7.17 -12.38 3.15
N LYS A 14 7.99 -13.36 2.74
CA LYS A 14 8.87 -13.23 1.55
C LYS A 14 8.07 -13.14 0.25
N LYS A 15 7.04 -13.98 0.10
CA LYS A 15 6.18 -13.92 -1.09
C LYS A 15 5.30 -12.68 -1.11
N ILE A 16 4.82 -12.23 0.05
CA ILE A 16 4.10 -10.95 0.16
C ILE A 16 4.96 -9.81 -0.39
N GLU A 17 6.21 -9.70 0.07
CA GLU A 17 7.11 -8.65 -0.42
C GLU A 17 7.31 -8.73 -1.93
N LYS A 18 7.55 -9.94 -2.46
CA LYS A 18 7.71 -10.17 -3.90
C LYS A 18 6.47 -9.74 -4.70
N GLU A 19 5.27 -10.10 -4.26
CA GLU A 19 4.03 -9.75 -4.94
C GLU A 19 3.78 -8.22 -4.91
N LEU A 20 4.10 -7.57 -3.80
CA LEU A 20 4.03 -6.11 -3.70
C LEU A 20 5.08 -5.43 -4.60
N ASP A 21 6.28 -6.00 -4.73
CA ASP A 21 7.33 -5.47 -5.62
C ASP A 21 6.90 -5.62 -7.08
N ASN A 22 6.28 -6.75 -7.44
CA ASN A 22 5.72 -6.95 -8.78
C ASN A 22 4.66 -5.90 -9.12
N LEU A 23 3.74 -5.62 -8.18
CA LEU A 23 2.71 -4.59 -8.35
C LEU A 23 3.35 -3.20 -8.50
N TRP A 24 4.31 -2.87 -7.63
CA TRP A 24 5.03 -1.60 -7.67
C TRP A 24 5.80 -1.39 -8.97
N ASN A 25 6.57 -2.39 -9.39
CA ASN A 25 7.37 -2.32 -10.61
C ASN A 25 6.49 -2.26 -11.85
N GLY A 26 5.38 -3.02 -11.88
CA GLY A 26 4.39 -2.95 -12.96
C GLY A 26 3.71 -1.58 -13.02
N TYR A 27 3.45 -0.94 -11.88
CA TYR A 27 2.96 0.43 -11.84
C TYR A 27 3.99 1.43 -12.39
N GLN A 28 5.24 1.36 -11.92
CA GLN A 28 6.30 2.27 -12.38
C GLN A 28 6.59 2.11 -13.88
N SER A 29 6.53 0.89 -14.42
CA SER A 29 6.76 0.66 -15.86
C SER A 29 5.66 1.29 -16.71
N ILE A 30 4.40 1.24 -16.25
CA ILE A 30 3.28 1.92 -16.93
C ILE A 30 3.54 3.43 -17.04
N LEU A 31 4.03 4.06 -15.97
CA LEU A 31 4.21 5.51 -15.92
C LEU A 31 5.26 6.08 -16.89
N ILE A 32 6.03 5.26 -17.60
CA ILE A 32 7.07 5.73 -18.52
C ILE A 32 6.46 6.31 -19.81
N ASN A 33 5.51 5.60 -20.42
CA ASN A 33 4.82 6.03 -21.64
C ASN A 33 3.47 5.30 -21.80
N PRO A 34 2.45 5.69 -21.02
CA PRO A 34 1.23 4.91 -20.94
C PRO A 34 0.20 5.27 -22.00
N SER A 35 -0.55 4.26 -22.44
CA SER A 35 -1.87 4.43 -23.02
C SER A 35 -2.93 4.77 -21.95
N TRP A 36 -4.11 5.22 -22.39
CA TRP A 36 -5.24 5.48 -21.49
C TRP A 36 -5.70 4.22 -20.73
N GLU A 37 -5.68 3.06 -21.37
CA GLU A 37 -6.04 1.79 -20.72
C GLU A 37 -5.01 1.42 -19.62
N GLU A 38 -3.72 1.59 -19.92
CA GLU A 38 -2.66 1.32 -18.95
C GLU A 38 -2.72 2.27 -17.76
N LEU A 39 -3.10 3.54 -17.97
CA LEU A 39 -3.33 4.48 -16.86
C LEU A 39 -4.45 4.03 -15.93
N ASN A 40 -5.55 3.48 -16.47
CA ASN A 40 -6.61 2.91 -15.64
C ASN A 40 -6.13 1.68 -14.86
N ARG A 41 -5.24 0.87 -15.45
CA ARG A 41 -4.58 -0.24 -14.75
C ARG A 41 -3.66 0.26 -13.64
N ALA A 42 -2.86 1.30 -13.88
CA ALA A 42 -2.01 1.92 -12.86
C ALA A 42 -2.85 2.48 -11.69
N ARG A 43 -3.97 3.14 -11.99
CA ARG A 43 -4.93 3.62 -10.99
C ARG A 43 -5.45 2.48 -10.11
N ALA A 44 -5.82 1.36 -10.73
CA ALA A 44 -6.28 0.18 -10.00
C ALA A 44 -5.18 -0.40 -9.09
N ILE A 45 -3.93 -0.46 -9.56
CA ILE A 45 -2.80 -0.93 -8.75
C ILE A 45 -2.60 -0.02 -7.54
N LEU A 46 -2.61 1.30 -7.72
CA LEU A 46 -2.50 2.27 -6.63
C LEU A 46 -3.61 2.10 -5.59
N TYR A 47 -4.86 2.05 -6.06
CA TYR A 47 -6.02 1.89 -5.18
C TYR A 47 -5.96 0.58 -4.39
N LEU A 48 -5.68 -0.54 -5.06
CA LEU A 48 -5.66 -1.86 -4.44
C LEU A 48 -4.48 -2.05 -3.49
N THR A 49 -3.29 -1.59 -3.88
CA THR A 49 -2.08 -1.76 -3.05
C THR A 49 -2.10 -0.79 -1.88
N GLY A 50 -2.41 0.48 -2.15
CA GLY A 50 -2.41 1.53 -1.16
C GLY A 50 -3.62 1.50 -0.24
N GLN A 51 -4.77 1.88 -0.79
CA GLN A 51 -5.96 2.16 0.00
C GLN A 51 -6.66 0.91 0.53
N ILE A 52 -6.55 -0.22 -0.17
CA ILE A 52 -7.20 -1.46 0.24
C ILE A 52 -6.23 -2.36 1.01
N TYR A 53 -5.12 -2.74 0.40
CA TYR A 53 -4.25 -3.74 1.00
C TYR A 53 -3.51 -3.21 2.23
N CYS A 54 -2.76 -2.12 2.09
CA CYS A 54 -1.96 -1.57 3.19
C CYS A 54 -2.81 -0.97 4.32
N GLU A 55 -3.96 -0.36 4.03
CA GLU A 55 -4.78 0.33 5.04
C GLU A 55 -5.89 -0.52 5.66
N LYS A 56 -6.32 -1.63 5.02
CA LYS A 56 -7.40 -2.49 5.56
C LYS A 56 -6.94 -3.93 5.75
N ILE A 57 -6.54 -4.59 4.68
CA ILE A 57 -6.28 -6.04 4.69
C ILE A 57 -5.09 -6.38 5.58
N ALA A 58 -3.98 -5.65 5.45
CA ALA A 58 -2.79 -5.90 6.25
C ALA A 58 -3.00 -5.65 7.75
N PRO A 59 -3.60 -4.51 8.19
CA PRO A 59 -3.96 -4.29 9.59
C PRO A 59 -4.87 -5.38 10.15
N GLU A 60 -5.94 -5.76 9.44
CA GLU A 60 -6.83 -6.84 9.86
C GLU A 60 -6.08 -8.19 9.97
N ALA A 61 -5.18 -8.48 9.03
CA ALA A 61 -4.39 -9.71 9.07
C ALA A 61 -3.45 -9.76 10.28
N ILE A 62 -2.90 -8.63 10.70
CA ILE A 62 -2.11 -8.51 11.94
C ILE A 62 -3.01 -8.72 13.14
N GLU A 63 -4.10 -7.95 13.26
CA GLU A 63 -5.03 -7.96 14.40
C GLU A 63 -5.52 -9.37 14.74
N ARG A 64 -5.96 -10.12 13.72
CA ARG A 64 -6.45 -11.50 13.89
C ARG A 64 -5.41 -12.46 14.48
N ARG A 65 -4.13 -12.13 14.41
CA ARG A 65 -3.02 -12.98 14.87
C ARG A 65 -2.39 -12.51 16.18
N LEU A 66 -2.67 -11.28 16.62
CA LEU A 66 -2.11 -10.75 17.87
C LEU A 66 -2.59 -11.53 19.10
N SER A 67 -3.79 -12.11 19.04
CA SER A 67 -4.33 -12.98 20.10
C SER A 67 -3.57 -14.30 20.24
N HIS A 68 -2.74 -14.68 19.27
CA HIS A 68 -1.93 -15.90 19.30
C HIS A 68 -0.51 -15.68 19.84
N LEU A 69 -0.15 -14.45 20.18
CA LEU A 69 1.10 -14.14 20.84
C LEU A 69 1.11 -14.71 22.26
N LYS A 70 2.30 -15.08 22.76
CA LYS A 70 2.47 -15.47 24.18
C LYS A 70 1.98 -14.38 25.14
N GLN A 71 2.18 -13.12 24.75
CA GLN A 71 1.63 -11.94 25.41
C GLN A 71 0.73 -11.24 24.39
N PRO A 72 -0.60 -11.41 24.49
CA PRO A 72 -1.53 -10.77 23.57
C PRO A 72 -1.37 -9.24 23.59
N LEU A 73 -1.47 -8.64 22.41
CA LEU A 73 -1.41 -7.19 22.21
C LEU A 73 -2.64 -6.73 21.45
N THR A 74 -3.06 -5.49 21.68
CA THR A 74 -3.96 -4.79 20.75
C THR A 74 -3.19 -4.34 19.51
N LEU A 75 -3.91 -4.06 18.43
CA LEU A 75 -3.32 -3.56 17.19
C LEU A 75 -2.54 -2.25 17.41
N THR A 76 -3.12 -1.33 18.18
CA THR A 76 -2.49 -0.05 18.52
C THR A 76 -1.20 -0.23 19.33
N GLU A 77 -1.20 -1.11 20.34
CA GLU A 77 0.01 -1.39 21.12
C GLU A 77 1.10 -2.00 20.24
N PHE A 78 0.75 -2.94 19.37
CA PHE A 78 1.68 -3.56 18.44
C PHE A 78 2.36 -2.52 17.53
N PHE A 79 1.59 -1.61 16.92
CA PHE A 79 2.15 -0.54 16.09
C PHE A 79 3.03 0.41 16.89
N LEU A 80 2.56 0.88 18.06
CA LEU A 80 3.33 1.78 18.92
C LEU A 80 4.66 1.17 19.36
N LEU A 81 4.68 -0.11 19.71
CA LEU A 81 5.89 -0.80 20.15
C LEU A 81 6.95 -0.81 19.06
N ILE A 82 6.57 -1.14 17.82
CA ILE A 82 7.50 -1.20 16.69
C ILE A 82 7.94 0.22 16.28
N ASP A 83 6.99 1.15 16.16
CA ASP A 83 7.27 2.50 15.69
C ASP A 83 8.11 3.33 16.66
N SER A 84 7.97 3.09 17.97
CA SER A 84 8.79 3.71 19.02
C SER A 84 10.13 3.00 19.25
N ASN A 85 10.39 1.88 18.57
CA ASN A 85 11.54 1.00 18.82
C ASN A 85 11.72 0.68 20.31
N SER A 86 10.62 0.29 20.96
CA SER A 86 10.58 0.05 22.40
C SER A 86 11.60 -1.00 22.87
N GLU A 87 12.18 -0.81 24.05
CA GLU A 87 13.07 -1.81 24.68
C GLU A 87 12.37 -3.16 24.88
N LYS A 88 11.04 -3.17 25.04
CA LYS A 88 10.22 -4.39 25.15
C LYS A 88 10.31 -5.29 23.92
N LEU A 89 10.70 -4.76 22.76
CA LEU A 89 10.86 -5.55 21.53
C LEU A 89 11.89 -6.66 21.68
N VAL A 90 12.92 -6.49 22.53
CA VAL A 90 13.94 -7.53 22.75
C VAL A 90 13.32 -8.82 23.26
N GLU A 91 12.37 -8.73 24.19
CA GLU A 91 11.68 -9.90 24.73
C GLU A 91 10.63 -10.43 23.74
N LEU A 92 9.82 -9.53 23.16
CA LEU A 92 8.75 -9.92 22.23
C LEU A 92 9.29 -10.65 20.99
N ARG A 93 10.47 -10.25 20.49
CA ARG A 93 11.15 -10.94 19.37
C ARG A 93 11.59 -12.36 19.71
N LYS A 94 11.50 -12.84 20.94
CA LYS A 94 11.69 -14.27 21.25
C LYS A 94 10.50 -15.12 20.80
N ASP A 95 9.32 -14.51 20.60
CA ASP A 95 8.16 -15.14 20.00
C ASP A 95 8.28 -15.17 18.47
N SER A 96 8.17 -16.36 17.87
CA SER A 96 8.26 -16.55 16.42
C SER A 96 7.09 -15.92 15.67
N VAL A 97 5.89 -15.91 16.26
CA VAL A 97 4.71 -15.27 15.69
C VAL A 97 4.92 -13.75 15.69
N PHE A 98 5.42 -13.19 16.80
CA PHE A 98 5.74 -11.76 16.86
C PHE A 98 6.75 -11.36 15.78
N LYS A 99 7.86 -12.09 15.65
CA LYS A 99 8.87 -11.85 14.59
C LYS A 99 8.25 -11.83 13.19
N GLN A 100 7.34 -12.75 12.92
CA GLN A 100 6.69 -12.86 11.62
C GLN A 100 5.75 -11.67 11.36
N LEU A 101 4.97 -11.27 12.37
CA LEU A 101 4.09 -10.10 12.29
C LEU A 101 4.89 -8.79 12.19
N GLU A 102 5.99 -8.66 12.92
CA GLU A 102 6.90 -7.51 12.83
C GLU A 102 7.49 -7.40 11.42
N ALA A 103 8.01 -8.50 10.87
CA ALA A 103 8.56 -8.52 9.52
C ALA A 103 7.49 -8.15 8.47
N PHE A 104 6.28 -8.71 8.61
CA PHE A 104 5.16 -8.36 7.75
C PHE A 104 4.80 -6.88 7.85
N TYR A 105 4.65 -6.33 9.05
CA TYR A 105 4.34 -4.92 9.28
C TYR A 105 5.40 -3.98 8.69
N ILE A 106 6.70 -4.30 8.85
CA ILE A 106 7.80 -3.52 8.27
C ILE A 106 7.68 -3.47 6.74
N ILE A 107 7.35 -4.57 6.08
CA ILE A 107 7.08 -4.59 4.63
C ILE A 107 5.91 -3.67 4.29
N ILE A 108 4.79 -3.78 5.00
CA ILE A 108 3.62 -2.92 4.74
C ILE A 108 3.97 -1.45 4.91
N LYS A 109 4.71 -1.10 5.97
CA LYS A 109 5.19 0.27 6.22
C LYS A 109 6.14 0.76 5.12
N LYS A 110 7.01 -0.11 4.60
CA LYS A 110 7.88 0.20 3.44
C LYS A 110 7.05 0.56 2.21
N TYR A 111 5.99 -0.19 1.90
CA TYR A 111 5.11 0.13 0.76
C TYR A 111 4.24 1.35 1.02
N LYS A 112 3.75 1.53 2.25
CA LYS A 112 3.00 2.71 2.69
C LYS A 112 3.80 4.00 2.47
N ASN A 113 5.11 3.94 2.62
CA ASN A 113 5.98 5.11 2.49
C ASN A 113 6.82 5.09 1.20
N LYS A 114 6.53 4.20 0.25
CA LYS A 114 7.31 4.07 -0.99
C LYS A 114 7.01 5.26 -1.89
N ASN A 115 8.06 5.94 -2.34
CA ASN A 115 8.02 6.99 -3.35
C ASN A 115 9.26 6.84 -4.26
N ALA A 116 9.16 7.35 -5.48
CA ALA A 116 10.22 7.46 -6.48
C ALA A 116 10.21 8.88 -7.07
N GLY A 117 10.40 9.86 -6.19
CA GLY A 117 10.54 11.27 -6.52
C GLY A 117 9.30 12.13 -6.33
N GLY A 118 8.14 11.54 -5.99
CA GLY A 118 6.93 12.27 -5.58
C GLY A 118 6.89 12.59 -4.08
N LYS A 119 6.09 13.60 -3.71
CA LYS A 119 5.90 14.04 -2.32
C LYS A 119 4.87 13.20 -1.55
N TYR A 120 3.97 12.52 -2.27
CA TYR A 120 2.87 11.74 -1.69
C TYR A 120 2.98 10.24 -1.96
N TYR A 121 2.17 9.49 -1.20
CA TYR A 121 2.06 8.03 -1.16
C TYR A 121 2.13 7.36 -2.54
N LEU A 122 3.02 6.39 -2.73
CA LEU A 122 3.17 5.61 -3.99
C LEU A 122 3.32 6.46 -5.27
N ASP A 123 3.90 7.66 -5.18
CA ASP A 123 4.00 8.63 -6.29
C ASP A 123 2.64 8.99 -6.91
N GLU A 124 1.59 9.05 -6.11
CA GLU A 124 0.25 9.46 -6.57
C GLU A 124 0.28 10.81 -7.31
N GLU A 125 1.22 11.70 -6.95
CA GLU A 125 1.48 12.97 -7.66
C GLU A 125 1.81 12.76 -9.13
N LYS A 126 2.85 11.95 -9.38
CA LYS A 126 3.35 11.65 -10.70
C LYS A 126 2.28 10.96 -11.53
N PHE A 127 1.52 10.05 -10.90
CA PHE A 127 0.38 9.43 -11.56
C PHE A 127 -0.68 10.47 -11.95
N ILE A 128 -1.10 11.37 -11.06
CA ILE A 128 -2.12 12.39 -11.35
C ILE A 128 -1.68 13.30 -12.50
N GLU A 129 -0.42 13.74 -12.51
CA GLU A 129 0.12 14.57 -13.59
C GLU A 129 0.08 13.86 -14.94
N ILE A 130 0.53 12.60 -14.99
CA ILE A 130 0.53 11.80 -16.22
C ILE A 130 -0.91 11.50 -16.64
N TYR A 131 -1.77 11.10 -15.70
CA TYR A 131 -3.17 10.79 -15.95
C TYR A 131 -3.89 11.97 -16.60
N ASN A 132 -3.77 13.16 -16.01
CA ASN A 132 -4.42 14.37 -16.50
C ASN A 132 -3.89 14.86 -17.86
N LYS A 133 -2.64 14.54 -18.22
CA LYS A 133 -2.08 14.82 -19.55
C LYS A 133 -2.66 13.91 -20.63
N HIS A 134 -3.03 12.69 -20.27
CA HIS A 134 -3.52 11.67 -21.20
C HIS A 134 -5.04 11.50 -21.14
N THR A 135 -5.73 12.19 -20.22
CA THR A 135 -7.20 12.19 -20.14
C THR A 135 -7.80 12.66 -21.46
N PRO A 136 -8.63 11.84 -22.12
CA PRO A 136 -9.37 12.23 -23.32
C PRO A 136 -10.21 13.49 -23.09
N THR A 137 -10.33 14.32 -24.12
CA THR A 137 -11.20 15.51 -24.11
C THR A 137 -12.63 15.13 -23.75
N GLY A 138 -13.23 15.85 -22.80
CA GLY A 138 -14.59 15.59 -22.31
C GLY A 138 -14.67 14.69 -21.07
N LEU A 139 -13.54 14.16 -20.58
CA LEU A 139 -13.47 13.42 -19.31
C LEU A 139 -12.90 14.29 -18.18
N GLU A 140 -13.37 14.02 -16.96
CA GLU A 140 -12.93 14.73 -15.77
C GLU A 140 -11.46 14.44 -15.42
N LYS A 141 -10.75 15.49 -15.00
CA LYS A 141 -9.38 15.40 -14.50
C LYS A 141 -9.38 14.93 -13.05
N THR A 142 -8.39 14.11 -12.71
CA THR A 142 -8.20 13.61 -11.35
C THR A 142 -7.40 14.62 -10.51
N SER A 143 -7.71 14.69 -9.21
CA SER A 143 -6.98 15.52 -8.24
C SER A 143 -6.65 14.69 -6.99
N TYR A 144 -5.77 15.22 -6.14
CA TYR A 144 -5.37 14.61 -4.86
C TYR A 144 -6.52 14.36 -3.87
N LYS A 145 -7.70 14.95 -4.08
CA LYS A 145 -8.87 14.78 -3.21
C LYS A 145 -9.95 13.87 -3.80
N GLY A 146 -9.68 13.21 -4.93
CA GLY A 146 -10.69 12.46 -5.65
C GLY A 146 -11.65 13.41 -6.35
N ILE A 147 -11.25 13.82 -7.56
CA ILE A 147 -12.05 14.61 -8.52
C ILE A 147 -12.28 16.07 -8.06
N ILE A 148 -11.93 17.04 -8.92
CA ILE A 148 -12.44 18.41 -8.85
C ILE A 148 -13.17 18.67 -10.16
N GLU A 149 -14.42 19.10 -10.03
CA GLU A 149 -15.41 19.29 -11.09
C GLU A 149 -14.92 20.12 -12.30
N LEU A 150 -15.57 19.82 -13.42
CA LEU A 150 -15.53 20.52 -14.70
C LEU A 150 -15.56 22.04 -14.53
N LYS A 151 -14.62 22.73 -15.19
CA LYS A 151 -14.96 24.05 -15.72
C LYS A 151 -16.05 23.82 -16.76
N LYS A 152 -17.28 24.25 -16.45
CA LYS A 152 -18.28 24.57 -17.47
C LYS A 152 -17.67 25.70 -18.30
N ASP A 153 -17.26 25.38 -19.52
CA ASP A 153 -16.95 26.41 -20.50
C ASP A 153 -18.27 27.10 -20.90
N GLU A 154 -18.27 28.41 -20.66
CA GLU A 154 -18.83 29.49 -21.48
C GLU A 154 -20.08 29.19 -22.34
N VAL A 155 -21.21 29.81 -21.97
CA VAL A 155 -22.23 30.30 -22.92
C VAL A 155 -22.32 31.81 -22.76
#